data_AF-A0A4U9HK15-F1
#
_entry.id   AF-A0A4U9HK15-F1
#
_cell.length_a   1.000
_cell.length_b   1.000
_cell.length_c   1.000
_cell.angle_alpha   90.00
_cell.angle_beta   90.00
_cell.angle_gamma   90.00
#
_symmetry.space_group_name_H-M   'P 1'
#
loop_
_entity.id
_entity.type
_entity.pdbx_description
1 polymer ?
#
loop_
_entity_poly.entity_id
_entity_poly.type
_entity_poly.pdbx_seq_one_letter_code
_entity_poly.pdbx_strand_id
1 'polypeptide(L)'
;MSEASINQVFKRIGYAGKVTGHGFRHTMSTILHEQGYNTAWIETQLAHIDKNSIRGTYNHAQYLDGRREMLQWYADYIDALQHGENVVHGKFGATR
;
A
#
# COMPACT_ATOMS: atom_id res chain seq x y z
N MET A 1 -11.65 -3.07 11.27
CA MET A 1 -12.57 -3.59 10.23
C MET A 1 -12.22 -5.04 9.96
N SER A 2 -13.19 -5.93 9.79
CA SER A 2 -12.91 -7.34 9.46
C SER A 2 -12.58 -7.48 7.97
N GLU A 3 -11.76 -8.47 7.64
CA GLU A 3 -11.43 -8.81 6.24
C GLU A 3 -12.70 -9.16 5.44
N ALA A 4 -13.64 -9.85 6.08
CA ALA A 4 -14.94 -10.18 5.50
C ALA A 4 -15.72 -8.93 5.08
N SER A 5 -15.78 -7.88 5.91
CA SER A 5 -16.46 -6.63 5.58
C SER A 5 -15.86 -5.93 4.36
N ILE A 6 -14.53 -5.89 4.25
CA ILE A 6 -13.82 -5.30 3.10
C ILE A 6 -14.06 -6.10 1.82
N ASN A 7 -13.97 -7.44 1.91
CA ASN A 7 -14.20 -8.29 0.75
C ASN A 7 -15.66 -8.20 0.23
N GLN A 8 -16.63 -7.93 1.11
CA GLN A 8 -18.00 -7.64 0.68
C GLN A 8 -18.11 -6.32 -0.10
N VAL A 9 -17.35 -5.29 0.28
CA VAL A 9 -17.29 -4.04 -0.51
C VAL A 9 -16.72 -4.33 -1.89
N PHE A 10 -15.59 -5.05 -2.00
CA PHE A 10 -15.01 -5.43 -3.28
C PHE A 10 -15.97 -6.21 -4.17
N LYS A 11 -16.76 -7.10 -3.58
CA LYS A 11 -17.81 -7.82 -4.29
C LYS A 11 -18.86 -6.86 -4.87
N ARG A 12 -19.32 -5.87 -4.09
CA ARG A 12 -20.33 -4.88 -4.50
C ARG A 12 -19.84 -3.95 -5.60
N ILE A 13 -18.55 -3.61 -5.62
CA ILE A 13 -17.96 -2.73 -6.65
C ILE A 13 -17.45 -3.48 -7.90
N GLY A 14 -17.75 -4.79 -8.03
CA GLY A 14 -17.40 -5.58 -9.23
C GLY A 14 -15.99 -6.17 -9.26
N TYR A 15 -15.28 -6.15 -8.12
CA TYR A 15 -13.92 -6.68 -7.97
C TYR A 15 -13.87 -8.04 -7.25
N ALA A 16 -14.99 -8.76 -7.20
CA ALA A 16 -15.07 -10.09 -6.62
C ALA A 16 -14.02 -11.04 -7.23
N GLY A 17 -13.19 -11.68 -6.40
CA GLY A 17 -12.16 -12.62 -6.83
C GLY A 17 -10.97 -11.99 -7.57
N LYS A 18 -10.98 -10.67 -7.83
CA LYS A 18 -9.87 -9.95 -8.47
C LYS A 18 -8.92 -9.34 -7.44
N VAL A 19 -9.46 -8.96 -6.29
CA VAL A 19 -8.70 -8.33 -5.19
C VAL A 19 -9.23 -8.81 -3.84
N THR A 20 -8.36 -8.83 -2.85
CA THR A 20 -8.71 -9.09 -1.44
C THR A 20 -8.10 -8.01 -0.56
N GLY A 21 -8.65 -7.83 0.65
CA GLY A 21 -8.10 -6.86 1.61
C GLY A 21 -6.64 -7.17 1.96
N HIS A 22 -6.30 -8.47 2.02
CA HIS A 22 -4.93 -8.93 2.20
C HIS A 22 -4.02 -8.59 1.00
N GLY A 23 -4.51 -8.81 -0.23
CA GLY A 23 -3.78 -8.46 -1.45
C GLY A 23 -3.42 -6.97 -1.51
N PHE A 24 -4.35 -6.09 -1.15
CA PHE A 24 -4.09 -4.64 -1.08
C PHE A 24 -2.99 -4.28 -0.08
N ARG A 25 -2.97 -4.91 1.11
CA ARG A 25 -1.91 -4.68 2.10
C ARG A 25 -0.54 -5.12 1.59
N HIS A 26 -0.47 -6.25 0.89
CA HIS A 26 0.76 -6.72 0.26
C HIS A 26 1.26 -5.74 -0.79
N THR A 27 0.39 -5.33 -1.72
CA THR A 27 0.75 -4.37 -2.77
C THR A 27 1.25 -3.04 -2.19
N MET A 28 0.54 -2.49 -1.20
CA MET A 28 0.96 -1.27 -0.51
C MET A 28 2.32 -1.43 0.18
N SER A 29 2.54 -2.56 0.87
CA SER A 29 3.82 -2.83 1.53
C SER A 29 4.99 -2.88 0.54
N THR A 30 4.81 -3.57 -0.58
CA THR A 30 5.84 -3.66 -1.63
C THR A 30 6.18 -2.29 -2.19
N ILE A 31 5.18 -1.51 -2.62
CA ILE A 31 5.38 -0.18 -3.21
C ILE A 31 6.13 0.74 -2.24
N LEU A 32 5.71 0.77 -0.97
CA LEU A 32 6.33 1.66 0.02
C LEU A 32 7.76 1.25 0.38
N HIS A 33 8.06 -0.06 0.38
CA HIS A 33 9.43 -0.54 0.55
C HIS A 33 10.30 -0.20 -0.67
N GLU A 34 9.78 -0.36 -1.89
CA GLU A 34 10.50 0.00 -3.12
C GLU A 34 10.78 1.51 -3.19
N GLN A 35 9.87 2.34 -2.67
CA GLN A 35 10.09 3.78 -2.55
C GLN A 35 11.09 4.15 -1.43
N GLY A 36 11.52 3.19 -0.61
CA GLY A 36 12.55 3.38 0.41
C GLY A 36 12.05 3.92 1.75
N TYR A 37 10.74 3.88 2.02
CA TYR A 37 10.20 4.30 3.32
C TYR A 37 10.64 3.36 4.45
N ASN A 38 10.67 3.89 5.67
CA ASN A 38 11.09 3.15 6.84
C ASN A 38 10.13 1.98 7.12
N THR A 39 10.66 0.76 7.18
CA THR A 39 9.91 -0.47 7.49
C THR A 39 9.08 -0.34 8.77
N ALA A 40 9.58 0.34 9.81
CA ALA A 40 8.81 0.54 11.04
C ALA A 40 7.53 1.34 10.81
N TRP A 41 7.54 2.30 9.89
CA TRP A 41 6.36 3.11 9.55
C TRP A 41 5.35 2.27 8.77
N ILE A 42 5.82 1.47 7.81
CA ILE A 42 5.01 0.59 6.96
C ILE A 42 4.30 -0.46 7.84
N GLU A 43 5.05 -1.18 8.68
CA GLU A 43 4.49 -2.22 9.55
C GLU A 43 3.49 -1.64 10.56
N THR A 44 3.79 -0.47 11.13
CA THR A 44 2.85 0.24 12.02
C THR A 44 1.57 0.66 11.27
N GLN A 45 1.69 1.10 10.01
CA GLN A 45 0.55 1.46 9.17
C GLN A 45 -0.34 0.26 8.84
N LEU A 46 0.26 -0.91 8.64
CA LEU A 46 -0.44 -2.17 8.38
C LEU A 46 -1.02 -2.81 9.65
N ALA A 47 -0.82 -2.17 10.81
CA ALA A 47 -1.18 -2.69 12.12
C ALA A 47 -0.61 -4.10 12.37
N HIS A 48 0.55 -4.37 11.79
CA HIS A 48 1.29 -5.59 12.05
C HIS A 48 1.92 -5.50 13.44
N ILE A 49 1.85 -6.60 14.18
CA ILE A 49 2.56 -6.73 15.45
C ILE A 49 4.04 -6.88 15.11
N ASP A 50 4.90 -6.03 15.69
CA ASP A 50 6.35 -6.16 15.54
C ASP A 50 6.78 -7.56 16.01
N LYS A 51 7.40 -8.31 15.11
CA LYS A 51 7.87 -9.68 15.40
C LYS A 51 9.04 -9.68 16.37
N ASN A 52 9.70 -8.53 16.58
CA ASN A 52 10.76 -8.36 17.55
C ASN A 52 10.18 -7.84 18.88
N SER A 53 9.82 -8.77 19.76
CA SER A 53 9.16 -8.49 21.05
C SER A 53 9.95 -7.52 21.94
N ILE A 54 11.28 -7.50 21.84
CA ILE A 54 12.15 -6.59 22.59
C ILE A 54 11.95 -5.15 22.10
N ARG A 55 11.95 -4.94 20.78
CA ARG A 55 11.78 -3.61 20.18
C ARG A 55 10.37 -3.07 20.39
N GLY A 56 9.35 -3.93 20.32
CA GLY A 56 7.96 -3.59 20.62
C GLY A 56 7.70 -3.19 22.09
N THR A 57 8.55 -3.61 23.02
CA THR A 57 8.42 -3.26 24.45
C THR A 57 8.87 -1.82 24.76
N TYR A 58 9.83 -1.29 24.00
CA TYR A 58 10.44 0.02 24.29
C TYR A 58 10.09 1.11 23.28
N ASN A 59 9.66 0.74 22.07
CA ASN A 59 9.40 1.68 21.00
C ASN A 59 7.90 1.94 20.83
N HIS A 60 7.36 2.81 21.66
CA HIS A 60 5.97 3.31 21.55
C HIS A 60 5.81 4.45 20.54
N ALA A 61 6.85 4.78 19.77
CA ALA A 61 6.79 5.85 18.80
C ALA A 61 5.77 5.50 17.70
N GLN A 62 4.74 6.32 17.56
CA GLN A 62 3.71 6.14 16.53
C GLN A 62 4.14 6.61 15.15
N TYR A 63 5.28 7.32 15.07
CA TYR A 63 5.86 7.87 13.84
C TYR A 63 4.87 8.67 12.99
N LEU A 64 3.98 9.43 13.65
CA LEU A 64 2.81 10.03 12.98
C LEU A 64 3.21 10.96 11.84
N ASP A 65 4.25 11.78 12.00
CA ASP A 65 4.65 12.74 10.97
C ASP A 65 5.22 12.05 9.74
N GLY A 66 6.18 11.11 9.93
CA GLY A 66 6.74 10.32 8.84
C GLY A 66 5.69 9.43 8.15
N ARG A 67 4.74 8.87 8.91
CA ARG A 67 3.62 8.11 8.33
C ARG A 67 2.64 8.99 7.56
N ARG A 68 2.41 10.23 7.98
CA ARG A 68 1.57 11.18 7.25
C ARG A 68 2.19 11.51 5.90
N GLU A 69 3.49 11.80 5.88
CA GLU A 69 4.23 12.04 4.63
C GLU A 69 4.20 10.81 3.71
N MET A 70 4.50 9.63 4.25
CA MET A 70 4.46 8.36 3.53
C MET A 70 3.09 8.08 2.90
N LEU A 71 2.01 8.28 3.66
CA LEU A 71 0.65 8.07 3.17
C LEU A 71 0.23 9.12 2.15
N GLN A 72 0.67 10.37 2.31
CA GLN A 72 0.41 11.42 1.33
C GLN A 72 1.08 11.07 0.00
N TRP A 73 2.35 10.69 0.03
CA TRP A 73 3.05 10.25 -1.18
C TRP A 73 2.36 9.05 -1.84
N TYR A 74 1.90 8.07 -1.06
CA TYR A 74 1.18 6.92 -1.59
C TYR A 74 -0.16 7.30 -2.24
N ALA A 75 -0.87 8.28 -1.66
CA ALA A 75 -2.08 8.83 -2.25
C ALA A 75 -1.77 9.54 -3.59
N ASP A 76 -0.76 10.41 -3.60
CA ASP A 76 -0.32 11.13 -4.81
C ASP A 76 0.11 10.15 -5.91
N TYR A 77 0.79 9.05 -5.55
CA TYR A 77 1.17 7.99 -6.49
C TYR A 77 -0.04 7.30 -7.13
N ILE A 78 -1.07 6.97 -6.34
CA ILE A 78 -2.30 6.37 -6.86
C ILE A 78 -3.04 7.35 -7.77
N ASP A 79 -3.11 8.62 -7.37
CA ASP A 79 -3.76 9.67 -8.17
C ASP A 79 -3.02 9.84 -9.50
N ALA A 80 -1.69 9.87 -9.51
CA ALA A 80 -0.89 9.93 -10.74
C ALA A 80 -1.16 8.72 -11.67
N LEU A 81 -1.29 7.51 -11.11
CA LEU A 81 -1.66 6.32 -11.88
C LEU A 81 -3.07 6.44 -12.48
N GLN A 82 -4.03 6.98 -11.72
CA GLN A 82 -5.40 7.19 -12.20
C GLN A 82 -5.46 8.20 -13.34
N HIS A 83 -4.66 9.28 -13.27
CA HIS A 83 -4.57 10.30 -14.31
C HIS A 83 -3.71 9.87 -15.52
N GLY A 84 -3.05 8.71 -15.44
CA GLY A 84 -2.20 8.20 -16.52
C GLY A 84 -0.84 8.92 -16.63
N GLU A 85 -0.41 9.64 -15.60
CA GLU A 85 0.80 10.46 -15.62
C GLU A 85 2.09 9.62 -15.71
N ASN A 86 2.01 8.35 -15.30
CA ASN A 86 3.11 7.37 -15.39
C ASN A 86 2.94 6.37 -16.53
N VAL A 87 2.14 6.69 -17.56
CA VAL A 87 1.93 5.81 -18.72
C VAL A 87 2.77 6.28 -19.91
N VAL A 88 3.79 5.50 -20.27
CA VAL A 88 4.52 5.69 -21.53
C VAL A 88 3.69 5.13 -22.68
N HIS A 89 3.06 6.00 -23.47
CA HIS A 89 2.42 5.61 -24.73
C HIS A 89 3.47 5.35 -25.81
N GLY A 90 4.09 4.17 -25.78
CA GLY A 90 5.00 3.72 -26.82
C GLY A 90 4.26 3.32 -28.09
N LYS A 91 4.61 3.91 -29.24
CA LYS A 91 4.31 3.30 -30.55
C LYS A 91 5.31 2.17 -30.79
N PHE A 92 5.01 1.00 -30.25
CA PHE A 92 5.71 -0.23 -30.60
C PHE A 92 5.32 -0.59 -32.02
N GLY A 93 6.04 -0.06 -33.00
CA GLY A 93 5.86 -0.43 -34.40
C GLY A 93 6.00 -1.94 -34.53
N ALA A 94 5.02 -2.58 -35.16
CA ALA A 94 5.13 -4.00 -35.49
C ALA A 94 6.40 -4.18 -36.33
N THR A 95 7.41 -4.81 -35.75
CA THR A 95 8.59 -5.27 -36.47
C THR A 95 8.09 -6.22 -37.54
N ARG A 96 8.37 -5.89 -38.80
CA ARG A 96 8.11 -6.74 -39.97
C ARG A 96 8.82 -8.07 -39.84
#